data_AF-A0A7R9K468-F1
#
_entry.id   AF-A0A7R9K468-F1
#
_cell.length_a   1.000
_cell.length_b   1.000
_cell.length_c   1.000
_cell.angle_alpha   90.00
_cell.angle_beta   90.00
_cell.angle_gamma   90.00
#
_symmetry.space_group_name_H-M   'P 1'
#
loop_
_entity.id
_entity.type
_entity.pdbx_description
1 polymer ?
#
loop_
_entity_poly.entity_id
_entity_poly.type
_entity_poly.pdbx_seq_one_letter_code
_entity_poly.pdbx_strand_id
1 'polypeptide(L)'
;MELVFSEVVVVARFSIVNLSKAESLYSVGMRPLIYSTKDAQLNQVGWKRCGENITYFRNDSQNGEDEANISFTLSFNLDFPYDNDLVFLAHCYPYTYSDLQDYLIRLQNHPVKSMYSKLRLLCRSLAGNNVYYLTVTAPPLGDVPRKKKAIVITARVHPGETPSSWMMKGFMDFLTGDSDQAKVRHLTPSIKS
;
A
#
# COMPACT_ATOMS: atom_id res chain seq x y z
N MET A 1 -1.28 -14.68 3.79
CA MET A 1 -1.45 -16.13 4.01
C MET A 1 -0.77 -16.83 2.87
N GLU A 2 0.06 -17.84 3.15
CA GLU A 2 0.81 -18.63 2.17
C GLU A 2 0.22 -20.03 2.11
N LEU A 3 0.02 -20.56 0.90
CA LEU A 3 -0.62 -21.85 0.67
C LEU A 3 0.07 -22.61 -0.46
N VAL A 4 0.20 -23.93 -0.29
CA VAL A 4 0.70 -24.86 -1.30
C VAL A 4 -0.31 -25.99 -1.44
N PHE A 5 -0.74 -26.26 -2.68
CA PHE A 5 -1.62 -27.38 -2.99
C PHE A 5 -0.87 -28.41 -3.84
N SER A 6 -0.84 -29.66 -3.38
CA SER A 6 -0.15 -30.77 -4.05
C SER A 6 -0.90 -31.34 -5.26
N GLU A 7 -2.21 -31.08 -5.34
CA GLU A 7 -3.08 -31.52 -6.43
C GLU A 7 -3.91 -30.33 -6.93
N VAL A 8 -4.46 -30.43 -8.15
CA VAL A 8 -5.37 -29.41 -8.68
C VAL A 8 -6.65 -29.41 -7.83
N VAL A 9 -6.77 -28.41 -6.96
CA VAL A 9 -8.03 -28.13 -6.26
C VAL A 9 -8.85 -27.23 -7.16
N VAL A 10 -9.94 -27.76 -7.73
CA VAL A 10 -10.78 -27.01 -8.68
C VAL A 10 -11.34 -25.75 -8.02
N VAL A 11 -11.87 -25.87 -6.80
CA VAL A 11 -12.37 -24.75 -5.99
C VAL A 11 -12.19 -25.07 -4.51
N ALA A 12 -11.62 -24.15 -3.72
CA ALA A 12 -11.60 -24.25 -2.26
C ALA A 12 -12.37 -23.10 -1.61
N ARG A 13 -13.14 -23.40 -0.56
CA ARG A 13 -13.80 -22.39 0.26
C ARG A 13 -12.92 -22.02 1.45
N PHE A 14 -12.63 -20.73 1.57
CA PHE A 14 -11.93 -20.17 2.72
C PHE A 14 -12.94 -19.50 3.66
N SER A 15 -12.71 -19.65 4.96
CA SER A 15 -13.47 -18.96 6.01
C SER A 15 -12.51 -18.41 7.04
N ILE A 16 -12.42 -17.08 7.12
CA ILE A 16 -11.63 -16.36 8.12
C ILE A 16 -12.60 -15.94 9.22
N VAL A 17 -12.57 -16.65 10.35
CA VAL A 17 -13.68 -16.65 11.32
C VAL A 17 -13.55 -15.66 12.48
N ASN A 18 -12.39 -15.03 12.68
CA ASN A 18 -12.12 -14.19 13.86
C ASN A 18 -11.89 -12.72 13.50
N LEU A 19 -12.72 -12.14 12.63
CA LEU A 19 -12.66 -10.73 12.28
C LEU A 19 -13.45 -9.90 13.31
N SER A 20 -12.98 -8.71 13.65
CA SER A 20 -13.57 -7.89 14.73
C SER A 20 -14.42 -6.72 14.24
N LYS A 21 -14.39 -6.40 12.94
CA LYS A 21 -15.10 -5.23 12.40
C LYS A 21 -16.53 -5.61 12.02
N ALA A 22 -17.52 -4.87 12.51
CA ALA A 22 -18.91 -5.09 12.09
C ALA A 22 -19.14 -4.72 10.63
N GLU A 23 -18.58 -3.60 10.20
CA GLU A 23 -18.64 -3.16 8.81
C GLU A 23 -17.45 -3.68 8.01
N SER A 24 -17.72 -4.11 6.78
CA SER A 24 -16.72 -4.69 5.90
C SER A 24 -16.98 -4.31 4.46
N LEU A 25 -15.94 -3.85 3.77
CA LEU A 25 -16.01 -3.54 2.34
C LEU A 25 -16.32 -4.79 1.49
N TYR A 26 -16.08 -5.99 2.02
CA TYR A 26 -16.48 -7.24 1.38
C TYR A 26 -17.99 -7.35 1.19
N SER A 27 -18.79 -6.73 2.07
CA SER A 27 -20.25 -6.66 1.94
C SER A 27 -20.72 -5.74 0.80
N VAL A 28 -19.84 -4.88 0.27
CA VAL A 28 -20.15 -3.95 -0.84
C VAL A 28 -19.29 -4.22 -2.09
N GLY A 29 -18.83 -5.46 -2.25
CA GLY A 29 -18.19 -5.91 -3.49
C GLY A 29 -16.66 -5.86 -3.51
N MET A 30 -16.00 -5.57 -2.38
CA MET A 30 -14.55 -5.79 -2.30
C MET A 30 -14.23 -7.28 -2.50
N ARG A 31 -13.12 -7.54 -3.19
CA ARG A 31 -12.61 -8.89 -3.47
C ARG A 31 -11.22 -9.09 -2.85
N PRO A 32 -10.88 -10.27 -2.30
CA PRO A 32 -9.52 -10.53 -1.84
C PRO A 32 -8.52 -10.48 -3.00
N LEU A 33 -7.24 -10.46 -2.67
CA LEU A 33 -6.16 -10.53 -3.66
C LEU A 33 -5.46 -11.88 -3.58
N ILE A 34 -5.07 -12.38 -4.74
CA ILE A 34 -4.23 -13.56 -4.90
C ILE A 34 -2.97 -13.19 -5.68
N TYR A 35 -1.86 -13.79 -5.31
CA TYR A 35 -0.63 -13.85 -6.09
C TYR A 35 -0.24 -15.32 -6.24
N SER A 36 -0.09 -15.78 -7.47
CA SER A 36 0.35 -17.13 -7.81
C SER A 36 1.78 -17.04 -8.37
N THR A 37 2.68 -17.87 -7.84
CA THR A 37 4.06 -17.91 -8.34
C THR A 37 4.14 -18.42 -9.78
N LYS A 38 3.32 -19.39 -10.14
CA LYS A 38 3.24 -19.89 -11.52
C LYS A 38 2.68 -18.85 -12.49
N ASP A 39 1.61 -18.13 -12.14
CA ASP A 39 1.07 -17.05 -12.98
C ASP A 39 2.08 -15.91 -13.17
N ALA A 40 2.82 -15.56 -12.12
CA ALA A 40 3.87 -14.56 -12.19
C ALA A 40 5.00 -14.99 -13.15
N GLN A 41 5.40 -16.25 -13.12
CA GLN A 41 6.47 -16.78 -13.97
C GLN A 41 6.02 -16.95 -15.43
N LEU A 42 4.88 -17.63 -15.65
CA LEU A 42 4.42 -18.05 -16.98
C LEU A 42 3.73 -16.91 -17.74
N ASN A 43 2.95 -16.09 -17.03
CA ASN A 43 2.03 -15.13 -17.65
C ASN A 43 2.37 -13.66 -17.28
N GLN A 44 3.41 -13.42 -16.47
CA GLN A 44 3.76 -12.09 -15.96
C GLN A 44 2.62 -11.40 -15.20
N VAL A 45 1.78 -12.20 -14.52
CA VAL A 45 0.63 -11.71 -13.76
C VAL A 45 1.03 -11.56 -12.29
N GLY A 46 0.95 -10.33 -11.77
CA GLY A 46 1.15 -10.03 -10.36
C GLY A 46 -0.09 -10.26 -9.50
N TRP A 47 -0.22 -9.49 -8.43
CA TRP A 47 -1.41 -9.51 -7.58
C TRP A 47 -2.66 -9.17 -8.39
N LYS A 48 -3.73 -9.96 -8.25
CA LYS A 48 -5.02 -9.73 -8.89
C LYS A 48 -6.18 -9.95 -7.92
N ARG A 49 -7.32 -9.29 -8.18
CA ARG A 49 -8.57 -9.54 -7.43
C ARG A 49 -9.07 -10.95 -7.75
N CYS A 50 -9.55 -11.64 -6.73
CA CYS A 50 -10.00 -13.03 -6.80
C CYS A 50 -11.20 -13.24 -5.87
N GLY A 51 -11.68 -14.47 -5.74
CA GLY A 51 -12.74 -14.79 -4.81
C GLY A 51 -14.12 -14.65 -5.44
N GLU A 52 -14.92 -15.70 -5.34
CA GLU A 52 -16.34 -15.71 -5.67
C GLU A 52 -17.17 -16.08 -4.44
N ASN A 53 -18.49 -15.91 -4.51
CA ASN A 53 -19.41 -16.21 -3.41
C ASN A 53 -18.96 -15.59 -2.08
N ILE A 54 -18.52 -14.33 -2.14
CA ILE A 54 -17.98 -13.61 -0.99
C ILE A 54 -19.12 -13.25 -0.05
N THR A 55 -18.99 -13.63 1.20
CA THR A 55 -19.95 -13.34 2.27
C THR A 55 -19.21 -12.87 3.51
N TYR A 56 -19.84 -11.92 4.21
CA TYR A 56 -19.35 -11.39 5.47
C TYR A 56 -20.50 -11.33 6.47
N PHE A 57 -20.40 -12.06 7.57
CA PHE A 57 -21.49 -12.18 8.54
C PHE A 57 -20.97 -12.26 9.98
N ARG A 58 -21.82 -11.85 10.93
CA ARG A 58 -21.56 -11.94 12.36
C ARG A 58 -21.64 -13.40 12.81
N ASN A 59 -20.72 -13.84 13.65
CA ASN A 59 -20.78 -15.16 14.27
C ASN A 59 -21.68 -15.13 15.50
N ASP A 60 -22.32 -16.26 15.78
CA ASP A 60 -23.08 -16.45 17.02
C ASP A 60 -22.12 -16.56 18.21
N SER A 61 -22.37 -15.79 19.27
CA SER A 61 -21.60 -15.85 20.52
C SER A 61 -22.02 -17.07 21.33
N GLN A 62 -21.10 -18.03 21.57
CA GLN A 62 -21.40 -19.19 22.40
C GLN A 62 -21.48 -18.88 23.90
N ASN A 63 -20.97 -17.74 24.36
CA ASN A 63 -20.91 -17.38 25.79
C ASN A 63 -21.20 -15.89 26.01
N GLY A 64 -22.46 -15.52 26.29
CA GLY A 64 -22.85 -14.20 26.79
C GLY A 64 -22.58 -13.02 25.85
N GLU A 65 -23.41 -11.99 25.91
CA GLU A 65 -23.31 -10.78 25.06
C GLU A 65 -22.20 -9.83 25.51
N ASP A 66 -20.98 -10.33 25.70
CA ASP A 66 -19.83 -9.44 25.84
C ASP A 66 -19.45 -8.91 24.46
N GLU A 67 -19.59 -7.59 24.23
CA GLU A 67 -19.19 -6.94 22.96
C GLU A 67 -17.73 -7.27 22.57
N ALA A 68 -16.88 -7.53 23.55
CA ALA A 68 -15.48 -7.94 23.36
C ALA A 68 -15.31 -9.29 22.65
N ASN A 69 -16.34 -10.15 22.65
CA ASN A 69 -16.32 -11.48 22.03
C ASN A 69 -17.06 -11.53 20.69
N ILE A 70 -17.54 -10.39 20.17
CA ILE A 70 -18.18 -10.37 18.86
C ILE A 70 -17.12 -10.61 17.78
N SER A 71 -17.32 -11.66 17.00
CA SER A 71 -16.51 -11.99 15.85
C SER A 71 -17.35 -12.10 14.58
N PHE A 72 -16.68 -11.96 13.44
CA PHE A 72 -17.26 -11.99 12.12
C PHE A 72 -16.48 -12.96 11.25
N THR A 73 -17.18 -13.62 10.34
CA THR A 73 -16.60 -14.52 9.35
C THR A 73 -16.64 -13.89 7.96
N LEU A 74 -15.47 -13.84 7.31
CA LEU A 74 -15.35 -13.64 5.86
C LEU A 74 -15.22 -15.00 5.19
N SER A 75 -16.13 -15.34 4.28
CA SER A 75 -16.08 -16.58 3.51
C SER A 75 -16.12 -16.32 2.00
N PHE A 76 -15.28 -17.01 1.24
CA PHE A 76 -15.20 -16.88 -0.22
C PHE A 76 -14.60 -18.14 -0.85
N ASN A 77 -14.91 -18.36 -2.13
CA ASN A 77 -14.40 -19.47 -2.93
C ASN A 77 -13.22 -19.00 -3.80
N LEU A 78 -12.18 -19.82 -3.91
CA LEU A 78 -11.03 -19.57 -4.79
C LEU A 78 -10.74 -20.77 -5.67
N ASP A 79 -10.37 -20.48 -6.91
CA ASP A 79 -9.92 -21.46 -7.88
C ASP A 79 -8.39 -21.49 -7.91
N PHE A 80 -7.83 -22.70 -7.97
CA PHE A 80 -6.38 -22.93 -8.07
C PHE A 80 -6.08 -23.65 -9.39
N PRO A 81 -5.84 -22.92 -10.49
CA PRO A 81 -5.74 -23.51 -11.83
C PRO A 81 -4.46 -24.32 -12.05
N TYR A 82 -3.50 -24.25 -11.12
CA TYR A 82 -2.22 -24.94 -11.24
C TYR A 82 -1.99 -25.89 -10.07
N ASP A 83 -1.46 -27.07 -10.39
CA ASP A 83 -0.90 -28.00 -9.42
C ASP A 83 0.40 -27.45 -8.83
N ASN A 84 0.80 -27.85 -7.62
CA ASN A 84 2.11 -27.51 -7.04
C ASN A 84 2.47 -26.01 -7.11
N ASP A 85 1.47 -25.14 -6.96
CA ASP A 85 1.65 -23.69 -6.99
C ASP A 85 1.72 -23.13 -5.58
N LEU A 86 2.61 -22.17 -5.39
CA LEU A 86 2.68 -21.36 -4.19
C LEU A 86 1.82 -20.12 -4.40
N VAL A 87 0.80 -19.97 -3.58
CA VAL A 87 -0.16 -18.87 -3.68
C VAL A 87 -0.23 -18.07 -2.39
N PHE A 88 -0.34 -16.76 -2.54
CA PHE A 88 -0.44 -15.82 -1.43
C PHE A 88 -1.77 -15.08 -1.48
N LEU A 89 -2.43 -14.95 -0.33
CA LEU A 89 -3.63 -14.14 -0.17
C LEU A 89 -3.36 -12.86 0.64
N ALA A 90 -3.97 -11.76 0.19
CA ALA A 90 -3.89 -10.46 0.83
C ALA A 90 -5.24 -9.70 0.80
N HIS A 91 -5.45 -8.83 1.79
CA HIS A 91 -6.61 -7.95 1.85
C HIS A 91 -6.46 -6.73 0.89
N CYS A 92 -5.29 -6.11 0.93
CA CYS A 92 -4.91 -4.97 0.09
C CYS A 92 -3.63 -5.28 -0.66
N TYR A 93 -3.39 -4.56 -1.77
CA TYR A 93 -2.17 -4.71 -2.55
C TYR A 93 -0.97 -4.44 -1.64
N PRO A 94 -0.09 -5.42 -1.39
CA PRO A 94 1.00 -5.24 -0.47
C PRO A 94 1.90 -4.07 -0.90
N TYR A 95 2.48 -3.40 0.11
CA TYR A 95 3.55 -2.43 -0.07
C TYR A 95 4.53 -2.71 1.05
N THR A 96 5.66 -3.34 0.71
CA THR A 96 6.63 -3.83 1.68
C THR A 96 7.56 -2.72 2.16
N TYR A 97 8.28 -2.98 3.23
CA TYR A 97 9.33 -2.06 3.68
C TYR A 97 10.45 -1.94 2.65
N SER A 98 10.83 -3.03 1.98
CA SER A 98 11.82 -3.00 0.90
C SER A 98 11.35 -2.16 -0.28
N ASP A 99 10.08 -2.27 -0.70
CA ASP A 99 9.51 -1.39 -1.74
C ASP A 99 9.64 0.09 -1.37
N LEU A 100 9.47 0.43 -0.08
CA LEU A 100 9.66 1.79 0.42
C LEU A 100 11.13 2.20 0.32
N GLN A 101 12.05 1.37 0.83
CA GLN A 101 13.48 1.66 0.81
C GLN A 101 13.98 1.84 -0.63
N ASP A 102 13.65 0.93 -1.53
CA ASP A 102 14.04 0.98 -2.94
C ASP A 102 13.47 2.22 -3.64
N TYR A 103 12.22 2.60 -3.32
CA TYR A 103 11.65 3.84 -3.83
C TYR A 103 12.42 5.08 -3.37
N LEU A 104 12.71 5.19 -2.08
CA LEU A 104 13.42 6.33 -1.50
C LEU A 104 14.87 6.42 -2.01
N ILE A 105 15.56 5.29 -2.13
CA ILE A 105 16.93 5.21 -2.67
C ILE A 105 16.94 5.65 -4.14
N ARG A 106 16.01 5.16 -4.96
CA ARG A 106 15.90 5.61 -6.36
C ARG A 106 15.67 7.11 -6.45
N LEU A 107 14.83 7.67 -5.59
CA LEU A 107 14.56 9.11 -5.60
C LEU A 107 15.81 9.92 -5.18
N GLN A 108 16.51 9.48 -4.15
CA GLN A 108 17.73 10.12 -3.66
C GLN A 108 18.88 10.06 -4.68
N ASN A 109 18.99 8.96 -5.44
CA ASN A 109 20.05 8.76 -6.43
C ASN A 109 19.67 9.28 -7.83
N HIS A 110 18.45 9.78 -8.02
CA HIS A 110 18.03 10.28 -9.32
C HIS A 110 18.73 11.62 -9.63
N PRO A 111 19.36 11.78 -10.81
CA PRO A 111 20.19 12.96 -11.13
C PRO A 111 19.43 14.28 -11.06
N VAL A 112 18.17 14.28 -11.52
CA VAL A 112 17.30 15.47 -11.47
C VAL A 112 16.53 15.59 -10.15
N LYS A 113 15.78 14.56 -9.74
CA LYS A 113 14.87 14.64 -8.58
C LYS A 113 15.58 14.95 -7.26
N SER A 114 16.78 14.42 -7.07
CA SER A 114 17.59 14.65 -5.87
C SER A 114 17.96 16.12 -5.64
N MET A 115 17.99 16.96 -6.69
CA MET A 115 18.31 18.39 -6.56
C MET A 115 17.28 19.18 -5.75
N TYR A 116 16.03 18.72 -5.74
CA TYR A 116 14.92 19.36 -5.03
C TYR A 116 14.24 18.45 -4.01
N SER A 117 14.68 17.20 -3.85
CA SER A 117 14.18 16.27 -2.83
C SER A 117 15.31 15.83 -1.89
N LYS A 118 15.16 16.07 -0.58
CA LYS A 118 16.14 15.67 0.44
C LYS A 118 15.54 14.63 1.37
N LEU A 119 16.12 13.42 1.34
CA LEU A 119 15.77 12.33 2.24
C LEU A 119 16.56 12.44 3.54
N ARG A 120 15.90 12.31 4.69
CA ARG A 120 16.55 12.34 6.01
C ARG A 120 15.91 11.31 6.95
N LEU A 121 16.73 10.74 7.82
CA LEU A 121 16.25 9.89 8.90
C LEU A 121 15.53 10.77 9.94
N LEU A 122 14.28 10.45 10.25
CA LEU A 122 13.52 11.11 11.31
C LEU A 122 13.84 10.47 12.66
N CYS A 123 13.67 9.15 12.74
CA CYS A 123 13.88 8.35 13.93
C CYS A 123 13.94 6.86 13.57
N ARG A 124 14.04 5.99 14.58
CA ARG A 124 13.80 4.55 14.44
C ARG A 124 12.47 4.18 15.10
N SER A 125 11.75 3.22 14.51
CA SER A 125 10.56 2.65 15.13
C SER A 125 10.95 1.79 16.35
N LEU A 126 9.94 1.35 17.12
CA LEU A 126 10.15 0.42 18.24
C LEU A 126 10.82 -0.89 17.82
N ALA A 127 10.56 -1.35 16.59
CA ALA A 127 11.18 -2.54 16.02
C ALA A 127 12.56 -2.26 15.38
N GLY A 128 13.10 -1.05 15.52
CA GLY A 128 14.42 -0.65 14.99
C GLY A 128 14.44 -0.25 13.52
N ASN A 129 13.30 -0.23 12.83
CA ASN A 129 13.24 0.17 11.42
C ASN A 129 13.47 1.67 11.25
N ASN A 130 14.24 2.07 10.24
CA ASN A 130 14.44 3.47 9.92
C ASN A 130 13.14 4.11 9.41
N VAL A 131 12.77 5.23 10.02
CA VAL A 131 11.63 6.06 9.61
C VAL A 131 12.20 7.32 8.97
N TYR A 132 11.94 7.51 7.68
CA TYR A 132 12.45 8.63 6.91
C TYR A 132 11.39 9.72 6.73
N TYR A 133 11.84 10.96 6.56
CA TYR A 133 11.05 12.03 5.98
C TYR A 133 11.74 12.57 4.74
N LEU A 134 10.93 13.07 3.81
CA LEU A 134 11.39 13.60 2.54
C LEU A 134 10.91 15.05 2.42
N THR A 135 11.85 15.96 2.16
CA THR A 135 11.54 17.37 1.89
C THR A 135 11.64 17.63 0.40
N VAL A 136 10.55 18.09 -0.21
CA VAL A 136 10.57 18.57 -1.60
C VAL A 136 10.48 20.09 -1.60
N THR A 137 11.50 20.76 -2.13
CA THR A 137 11.53 22.23 -2.22
C THR A 137 12.45 22.67 -3.35
N ALA A 138 12.10 23.76 -4.02
CA ALA A 138 12.98 24.38 -4.99
C ALA A 138 14.31 24.80 -4.31
N PRO A 139 15.47 24.61 -4.98
CA PRO A 139 16.75 25.08 -4.47
C PRO A 139 16.70 26.59 -4.18
N PRO A 140 17.49 27.07 -3.22
CA PRO A 140 17.53 28.50 -2.91
C PRO A 140 18.00 29.28 -4.16
N LEU A 141 17.22 30.29 -4.57
CA LEU A 141 17.63 31.29 -5.55
C LEU A 141 18.23 32.47 -4.81
N GLY A 142 19.56 32.46 -4.66
CA GLY A 142 20.34 33.48 -3.95
C GLY A 142 20.31 33.35 -2.43
N ASP A 143 20.94 34.31 -1.76
CA ASP A 143 21.19 34.28 -0.30
C ASP A 143 20.00 34.74 0.55
N VAL A 144 18.89 35.18 -0.05
CA VAL A 144 17.75 35.71 0.69
C VAL A 144 16.80 34.58 1.12
N PRO A 145 16.64 34.31 2.43
CA PRO A 145 15.73 33.29 2.91
C PRO A 145 14.28 33.72 2.64
N ARG A 146 13.63 33.09 1.65
CA ARG A 146 12.19 33.28 1.43
C ARG A 146 11.41 32.48 2.46
N LYS A 147 10.49 33.12 3.18
CA LYS A 147 9.47 32.42 3.97
C LYS A 147 8.58 31.62 3.02
N LYS A 148 8.72 30.30 3.01
CA LYS A 148 7.88 29.37 2.24
C LYS A 148 6.82 28.78 3.17
N LYS A 149 5.59 28.62 2.69
CA LYS A 149 4.58 27.83 3.40
C LYS A 149 5.04 26.37 3.42
N ALA A 150 4.96 25.74 4.59
CA ALA A 150 5.25 24.32 4.76
C ALA A 150 3.93 23.54 4.75
N ILE A 151 3.92 22.43 4.02
CA ILE A 151 2.82 21.46 4.02
C ILE A 151 3.44 20.14 4.48
N VAL A 152 2.85 19.53 5.51
CA VAL A 152 3.25 18.21 6.00
C VAL A 152 2.18 17.21 5.59
N ILE A 153 2.60 16.12 4.96
CA ILE A 153 1.73 15.03 4.52
C ILE A 153 2.28 13.74 5.11
N THR A 154 1.41 12.96 5.73
CA THR A 154 1.72 11.64 6.26
C THR A 154 0.80 10.60 5.61
N ALA A 155 1.24 9.34 5.59
CA ALA A 155 0.45 8.23 5.04
C ALA A 155 0.68 6.97 5.88
N ARG A 156 -0.28 6.04 5.82
CA ARG A 156 -0.23 4.72 6.45
C ARG A 156 0.02 4.74 7.96
N VAL A 157 -0.77 5.51 8.68
CA VAL A 157 -0.78 5.49 10.16
C VAL A 157 -1.24 4.11 10.65
N HIS A 158 -2.19 3.49 9.96
CA HIS A 158 -2.58 2.11 10.19
C HIS A 158 -1.76 1.15 9.30
N PRO A 159 -1.06 0.15 9.86
CA PRO A 159 -0.14 -0.70 9.10
C PRO A 159 -0.83 -1.54 8.00
N GLY A 160 -2.10 -1.90 8.21
CA GLY A 160 -2.93 -2.65 7.26
C GLY A 160 -3.43 -1.85 6.05
N GLU A 161 -3.30 -0.52 6.07
CA GLU A 161 -3.79 0.37 5.01
C GLU A 161 -2.71 0.64 3.95
N THR A 162 -2.16 -0.42 3.37
CA THR A 162 -1.13 -0.35 2.33
C THR A 162 -1.47 0.52 1.11
N PRO A 163 -2.74 0.69 0.66
CA PRO A 163 -3.06 1.56 -0.47
C PRO A 163 -2.61 3.01 -0.28
N SER A 164 -2.53 3.48 0.97
CA SER A 164 -2.03 4.84 1.27
C SER A 164 -0.54 5.01 0.93
N SER A 165 0.28 3.95 1.02
CA SER A 165 1.67 3.98 0.56
C SER A 165 1.76 4.09 -0.96
N TRP A 166 0.91 3.36 -1.70
CA TRP A 166 0.83 3.48 -3.16
C TRP A 166 0.39 4.88 -3.59
N MET A 167 -0.60 5.46 -2.90
CA MET A 167 -1.04 6.83 -3.16
C MET A 167 0.07 7.84 -2.87
N MET A 168 0.77 7.71 -1.74
CA MET A 168 1.91 8.56 -1.41
C MET A 168 3.03 8.45 -2.44
N LYS A 169 3.34 7.24 -2.91
CA LYS A 169 4.30 7.03 -4.00
C LYS A 169 3.88 7.78 -5.27
N GLY A 170 2.63 7.62 -5.71
CA GLY A 170 2.11 8.32 -6.89
C GLY A 170 2.11 9.84 -6.73
N PHE A 171 1.74 10.34 -5.55
CA PHE A 171 1.81 11.75 -5.21
C PHE A 171 3.26 12.28 -5.29
N MET A 172 4.22 11.53 -4.74
CA MET A 172 5.64 11.88 -4.80
C MET A 172 6.19 11.80 -6.23
N ASP A 173 5.75 10.85 -7.04
CA ASP A 173 6.11 10.73 -8.46
C ASP A 173 5.56 11.91 -9.26
N PHE A 174 4.32 12.32 -9.02
CA PHE A 174 3.72 13.53 -9.61
C PHE A 174 4.48 14.78 -9.17
N LEU A 175 4.70 14.93 -7.87
CA LEU A 175 5.46 16.04 -7.33
C LEU A 175 6.85 16.08 -7.96
N THR A 176 7.56 14.98 -8.08
CA THR A 176 8.96 14.99 -8.54
C THR A 176 9.12 14.81 -10.05
N GLY A 177 8.02 14.73 -10.80
CA GLY A 177 8.00 14.54 -12.25
C GLY A 177 8.11 15.83 -13.05
N ASP A 178 8.04 15.69 -14.37
CA ASP A 178 8.28 16.76 -15.35
C ASP A 178 7.00 17.44 -15.86
N SER A 179 5.86 17.21 -15.22
CA SER A 179 4.60 17.85 -15.63
C SER A 179 4.68 19.37 -15.44
N ASP A 180 3.99 20.14 -16.27
CA ASP A 180 4.03 21.61 -16.17
C ASP A 180 3.55 22.11 -14.81
N GLN A 181 2.57 21.42 -14.21
CA GLN A 181 2.09 21.68 -12.85
C GLN A 181 3.15 21.37 -11.79
N ALA A 182 3.95 20.31 -11.97
CA ALA A 182 5.09 20.04 -11.10
C ALA A 182 6.23 21.05 -11.33
N LYS A 183 6.42 21.53 -12.56
CA LYS A 183 7.40 22.57 -12.91
C LYS A 183 7.04 23.95 -12.39
N VAL A 184 5.83 24.18 -11.90
CA VAL A 184 5.45 25.43 -11.19
C VAL A 184 6.40 25.73 -10.00
N ARG A 185 7.15 24.73 -9.47
CA ARG A 185 8.25 25.00 -8.52
C ARG A 185 9.38 25.87 -9.08
N HIS A 186 9.54 25.93 -10.40
CA HIS A 186 10.56 26.72 -11.11
C HIS A 186 10.09 28.13 -11.48
N LEU A 187 8.86 28.53 -11.15
CA LEU A 187 8.39 29.87 -11.51
C LEU A 187 9.08 30.93 -10.63
N THR A 188 10.08 31.57 -11.23
CA THR A 188 10.41 32.98 -10.97
C THR A 188 9.12 33.81 -10.92
N PRO A 189 8.98 34.73 -9.96
CA PRO A 189 7.82 35.60 -9.94
C PRO A 189 7.85 36.43 -11.24
N SER A 190 6.74 36.43 -11.99
CA SER A 190 6.47 37.52 -12.94
C SER A 190 6.61 38.81 -12.16
N ILE A 191 7.63 39.59 -12.51
CA ILE A 191 7.69 41.01 -12.21
C ILE A 191 6.44 41.59 -12.87
N LYS A 192 5.42 41.89 -12.07
CA LYS A 192 4.36 42.80 -12.52
C LYS A 192 5.00 44.18 -12.54
N SER A 193 5.23 44.69 -13.75
CA SER A 193 5.47 46.10 -14.04
C SER A 193 4.27 46.94 -13.66
#